data_AF-A0A2A8HRB9-F1
#
_entry.id   AF-A0A2A8HRB9-F1
#
_cell.length_a   1.000
_cell.length_b   1.000
_cell.length_c   1.000
_cell.angle_alpha   90.00
_cell.angle_beta   90.00
_cell.angle_gamma   90.00
#
_symmetry.space_group_name_H-M   'P 1'
#
loop_
_entity.id
_entity.type
_entity.pdbx_description
1 polymer ?
#
loop_
_entity_poly.entity_id
_entity_poly.type
_entity_poly.pdbx_seq_one_letter_code
_entity_poly.pdbx_strand_id
1 'polypeptide(L)'
;MAARLARAPGISLQHSIRHAAILLVAGRYRDTDRSALCRLHDQLPQPRATAWWGAAPLTDVHDPVTIAEGDDPVPQLRRLDRDLLRGARASEPDWLPDEPPNAWRGKGDHGQGGKGMMGGVPYGRPMAMMGEEMRDGLMLDAMTVTIGPFLRTLPPGLSLELTLQGDVIQQARVATPAYSASGIASEPLLRAARILELLGLPDLARRARISAARGDDDEGLVAAARRRGALLALPADLADVRARLDAALRRGAAPDPGEECLVDRLAGMEWQSALLRVASFDPATLSRIAPAAEPEEGEEEKAA
;
A
#
# COMPACT_ATOMS: atom_id res chain seq x y z
N MET A 1 14.13 10.44 4.54
CA MET A 1 13.69 11.25 3.38
C MET A 1 12.30 11.88 3.57
N ALA A 2 11.19 11.12 3.54
CA ALA A 2 9.83 11.68 3.65
C ALA A 2 9.56 12.50 4.93
N ALA A 3 10.08 12.07 6.08
CA ALA A 3 9.93 12.83 7.34
C ALA A 3 10.68 14.18 7.34
N ARG A 4 11.73 14.35 6.52
CA ARG A 4 12.38 15.65 6.31
C ARG A 4 11.46 16.58 5.53
N LEU A 5 10.82 16.07 4.48
CA LEU A 5 9.84 16.83 3.68
C LEU A 5 8.62 17.25 4.49
N ALA A 6 8.12 16.39 5.36
CA ALA A 6 6.99 16.70 6.25
C ALA A 6 7.20 17.93 7.14
N ARG A 7 8.45 18.37 7.32
CA ARG A 7 8.82 19.53 8.14
C ARG A 7 9.14 20.77 7.32
N ALA A 8 9.28 20.64 6.01
CA ALA A 8 9.58 21.78 5.15
C ALA A 8 8.36 22.71 5.12
N PRO A 9 8.52 24.01 5.41
CA PRO A 9 7.41 24.97 5.31
C PRO A 9 6.77 24.91 3.92
N GLY A 10 5.45 25.03 3.83
CA GLY A 10 4.76 24.97 2.53
C GLY A 10 4.79 23.61 1.83
N ILE A 11 5.23 22.54 2.50
CA ILE A 11 5.02 21.16 2.05
C ILE A 11 4.03 20.50 3.02
N SER A 12 2.97 19.92 2.45
CA SER A 12 2.01 19.11 3.20
C SER A 12 1.96 17.71 2.62
N LEU A 13 2.35 16.71 3.40
CA LEU A 13 2.24 15.32 2.99
C LEU A 13 0.81 14.83 3.21
N GLN A 14 0.21 14.32 2.15
CA GLN A 14 -1.17 13.84 2.18
C GLN A 14 -1.24 12.35 2.54
N HIS A 15 -2.26 11.99 3.33
CA HIS A 15 -2.54 10.59 3.69
C HIS A 15 -3.18 9.80 2.53
N SER A 16 -3.99 10.48 1.72
CA SER A 16 -4.59 9.91 0.51
C SER A 16 -4.02 10.60 -0.72
N ILE A 17 -3.76 9.81 -1.76
CA ILE A 17 -3.31 10.34 -3.06
C ILE A 17 -4.36 11.28 -3.67
N ARG A 18 -5.64 11.07 -3.33
CA ARG A 18 -6.77 11.89 -3.80
C ARG A 18 -6.78 13.32 -3.24
N HIS A 19 -5.92 13.63 -2.27
CA HIS A 19 -5.76 14.97 -1.71
C HIS A 19 -4.45 15.64 -2.14
N ALA A 20 -3.63 14.96 -2.95
CA ALA A 20 -2.35 15.47 -3.41
C ALA A 20 -2.46 16.05 -4.83
N ALA A 21 -1.76 17.15 -5.09
CA ALA A 21 -1.56 17.67 -6.45
C ALA A 21 -0.24 17.18 -7.08
N ILE A 22 0.73 16.77 -6.25
CA ILE A 22 2.05 16.32 -6.71
C ILE A 22 2.33 14.92 -6.17
N LEU A 23 2.68 14.00 -7.06
CA LEU A 23 3.29 12.72 -6.72
C LEU A 23 4.81 12.88 -6.71
N LEU A 24 5.44 12.61 -5.56
CA LEU A 24 6.90 12.57 -5.47
C LEU A 24 7.37 11.12 -5.45
N VAL A 25 8.02 10.70 -6.54
CA VAL A 25 8.69 9.39 -6.63
C VAL A 25 10.13 9.58 -6.19
N ALA A 26 10.49 9.00 -5.05
CA ALA A 26 11.77 9.26 -4.42
C ALA A 26 12.57 7.97 -4.19
N GLY A 27 13.76 7.92 -4.78
CA GLY A 27 14.63 6.74 -4.78
C GLY A 27 14.22 5.66 -5.79
N ARG A 28 14.85 4.49 -5.66
CA ARG A 28 14.62 3.35 -6.56
C ARG A 28 13.30 2.64 -6.25
N TYR A 29 12.64 2.15 -7.29
CA TYR A 29 11.50 1.23 -7.24
C TYR A 29 11.80 0.04 -8.17
N ARG A 30 11.12 -1.10 -8.01
CA ARG A 30 11.30 -2.25 -8.90
C ARG A 30 10.48 -2.06 -10.17
N ASP A 31 10.93 -2.65 -11.27
CA ASP A 31 10.14 -2.67 -12.50
C ASP A 31 8.77 -3.34 -12.32
N THR A 32 8.68 -4.36 -11.46
CA THR A 32 7.41 -5.00 -11.08
C THR A 32 6.42 -4.05 -10.40
N ASP A 33 6.89 -2.98 -9.76
CA ASP A 33 6.05 -1.98 -9.09
C ASP A 33 5.51 -0.91 -10.06
N ARG A 34 5.96 -0.90 -11.33
CA ARG A 34 5.59 0.10 -12.34
C ARG A 34 4.09 0.24 -12.53
N SER A 35 3.37 -0.88 -12.67
CA SER A 35 1.92 -0.85 -12.89
C SER A 35 1.17 -0.23 -11.70
N ALA A 36 1.64 -0.49 -10.48
CA ALA A 36 1.07 0.10 -9.27
C ALA A 36 1.40 1.59 -9.16
N LEU A 37 2.57 2.03 -9.63
CA LEU A 37 2.93 3.43 -9.68
C LEU A 37 2.05 4.20 -10.68
N CYS A 38 1.77 3.63 -11.87
CA CYS A 38 0.83 4.22 -12.83
C CYS A 38 -0.58 4.32 -12.25
N ARG A 39 -1.08 3.25 -11.60
CA ARG A 39 -2.38 3.30 -10.90
C ARG A 39 -2.43 4.35 -9.80
N LEU A 40 -1.32 4.60 -9.11
CA LEU A 40 -1.25 5.64 -8.08
C LEU A 40 -1.29 7.03 -8.71
N HIS A 41 -0.52 7.26 -9.78
CA HIS A 41 -0.51 8.50 -10.53
C HIS A 41 -1.91 8.88 -11.05
N ASP A 42 -2.61 7.95 -11.69
CA ASP A 42 -3.92 8.21 -12.30
C ASP A 42 -5.03 8.45 -11.26
N GLN A 43 -4.77 8.13 -9.98
CA GLN A 43 -5.67 8.46 -8.87
C GLN A 43 -5.48 9.88 -8.31
N LEU A 44 -4.45 10.64 -8.72
CA LEU A 44 -4.34 12.05 -8.35
C LEU A 44 -5.45 12.86 -9.02
N PRO A 45 -6.09 13.80 -8.31
CA PRO A 45 -7.00 14.77 -8.90
C PRO A 45 -6.25 15.71 -9.84
N GLN A 46 -6.87 16.08 -10.95
CA GLN A 46 -6.34 17.14 -11.80
C GLN A 46 -6.60 18.53 -11.18
N PRO A 47 -5.71 19.53 -11.38
CA PRO A 47 -4.42 19.42 -12.08
C PRO A 47 -3.35 18.70 -11.24
N ARG A 48 -2.60 17.80 -11.87
CA ARG A 48 -1.57 16.97 -11.22
C ARG A 48 -0.22 17.02 -11.92
N ALA A 49 0.85 16.72 -11.18
CA ALA A 49 2.17 16.46 -11.75
C ALA A 49 2.98 15.46 -10.93
N THR A 50 4.05 14.94 -11.54
CA THR A 50 4.99 14.02 -10.91
C THR A 50 6.39 14.62 -10.87
N ALA A 51 7.03 14.52 -9.70
CA ALA A 51 8.43 14.86 -9.51
C ALA A 51 9.24 13.60 -9.18
N TRP A 52 10.41 13.45 -9.81
CA TRP A 52 11.29 12.30 -9.68
C TRP A 52 12.56 12.70 -8.94
N TRP A 53 12.73 12.24 -7.70
CA TRP A 53 13.85 12.62 -6.84
C TRP A 53 14.81 11.45 -6.59
N GLY A 54 16.00 11.50 -7.19
CA GLY A 54 16.92 10.37 -7.18
C GLY A 54 16.34 9.11 -7.82
N ALA A 55 15.37 9.29 -8.73
CA ALA A 55 14.61 8.23 -9.39
C ALA A 55 14.61 8.47 -10.90
N ALA A 56 14.69 7.39 -11.68
CA ALA A 56 14.52 7.48 -13.12
C ALA A 56 13.02 7.56 -13.48
N PRO A 57 12.60 8.54 -14.30
CA PRO A 57 11.25 8.58 -14.85
C PRO A 57 10.93 7.33 -15.68
N LEU A 58 9.65 7.01 -15.79
CA LEU A 58 9.18 6.04 -16.78
C LEU A 58 9.43 6.59 -18.19
N THR A 59 9.75 5.72 -19.14
CA THR A 59 10.09 6.07 -20.52
C THR A 59 9.00 6.91 -21.21
N ASP A 60 7.74 6.65 -20.89
CA ASP A 60 6.58 7.25 -21.56
C ASP A 60 6.07 8.52 -20.86
N VAL A 61 6.76 9.00 -19.81
CA VAL A 61 6.39 10.23 -19.10
C VAL A 61 6.82 11.44 -19.93
N HIS A 62 5.85 12.25 -20.32
CA HIS A 62 6.09 13.51 -21.02
C HIS A 62 6.58 14.60 -20.07
N ASP A 63 7.66 15.30 -20.45
CA ASP A 63 8.26 16.43 -19.71
C ASP A 63 8.48 16.14 -18.20
N PRO A 64 9.28 15.11 -17.85
CA PRO A 64 9.46 14.70 -16.46
C PRO A 64 10.23 15.75 -15.66
N VAL A 65 9.72 16.11 -14.48
CA VAL A 65 10.44 16.95 -13.52
C VAL A 65 11.40 16.09 -12.72
N THR A 66 12.70 16.18 -13.00
CA THR A 66 13.75 15.42 -12.31
C THR A 66 14.52 16.27 -11.30
N ILE A 67 14.88 15.63 -10.20
CA ILE A 67 15.61 16.20 -9.06
C ILE A 67 16.73 15.22 -8.71
N ALA A 68 17.98 15.69 -8.65
CA ALA A 68 19.10 14.82 -8.30
C ALA A 68 18.99 14.34 -6.85
N GLU A 69 19.50 13.13 -6.55
CA GLU A 69 19.42 12.53 -5.21
C GLU A 69 20.02 13.42 -4.11
N GLY A 70 21.08 14.17 -4.43
CA GLY A 70 21.76 15.08 -3.50
C GLY A 70 21.07 16.42 -3.28
N ASP A 71 20.08 16.78 -4.11
CA ASP A 71 19.47 18.10 -4.08
C ASP A 71 18.32 18.19 -3.06
N ASP A 72 18.01 19.40 -2.60
CA ASP A 72 16.80 19.65 -1.84
C ASP A 72 15.60 19.78 -2.81
N PRO A 73 14.60 18.89 -2.75
CA PRO A 73 13.48 18.91 -3.70
C PRO A 73 12.48 20.04 -3.40
N VAL A 74 12.51 20.64 -2.20
CA VAL A 74 11.49 21.59 -1.74
C VAL A 74 11.32 22.80 -2.69
N PRO A 75 12.37 23.47 -3.17
CA PRO A 75 12.22 24.59 -4.09
C PRO A 75 11.55 24.19 -5.42
N GLN A 76 11.89 23.02 -5.97
CA GLN A 76 11.30 22.50 -7.21
C GLN A 76 9.85 22.09 -7.01
N LEU A 77 9.52 21.42 -5.90
CA LEU A 77 8.14 21.07 -5.57
C LEU A 77 7.24 22.31 -5.43
N ARG A 78 7.72 23.36 -4.75
CA ARG A 78 6.98 24.63 -4.63
C ARG A 78 6.82 25.36 -5.96
N ARG A 79 7.80 25.24 -6.86
CA ARG A 79 7.70 25.79 -8.20
C ARG A 79 6.66 25.01 -9.01
N LEU A 80 6.72 23.68 -8.98
CA LEU A 80 5.80 22.79 -9.67
C LEU A 80 4.34 23.04 -9.26
N ASP A 81 4.08 23.14 -7.95
CA ASP A 81 2.74 23.44 -7.41
C ASP A 81 2.21 24.79 -7.91
N ARG A 82 3.05 25.82 -7.86
CA ARG A 82 2.71 27.16 -8.35
C ARG A 82 2.45 27.18 -9.86
N ASP A 83 3.26 26.46 -10.64
CA ASP A 83 3.14 26.41 -12.08
C ASP A 83 1.86 25.66 -12.50
N LEU A 84 1.47 24.61 -11.76
CA LEU A 84 0.16 23.95 -11.91
C LEU A 84 -1.00 24.90 -11.57
N LEU A 85 -0.95 25.55 -10.40
CA LEU A 85 -2.02 26.45 -9.95
C LEU A 85 -2.23 27.66 -10.88
N ARG A 86 -1.17 28.12 -11.55
CA ARG A 86 -1.23 29.22 -12.51
C ARG A 86 -1.54 28.78 -13.95
N GLY A 87 -1.64 27.48 -14.20
CA GLY A 87 -1.77 26.92 -15.55
C GLY A 87 -0.53 27.13 -16.43
N ALA A 88 0.62 27.48 -15.84
CA ALA A 88 1.89 27.59 -16.56
C ALA A 88 2.45 26.20 -16.94
N ARG A 89 2.03 25.16 -16.21
CA ARG A 89 2.23 23.75 -16.55
C ARG A 89 0.87 23.09 -16.76
N ALA A 90 0.73 22.32 -17.84
CA ALA A 90 -0.45 21.49 -18.06
C ALA A 90 -0.49 20.32 -17.05
N SER A 91 -1.70 19.88 -16.70
CA SER A 91 -1.85 18.65 -15.92
C SER A 91 -1.31 17.45 -16.69
N GLU A 92 -0.65 16.52 -16.01
CA GLU A 92 -0.18 15.28 -16.63
C GLU A 92 -1.39 14.42 -17.07
N PRO A 93 -1.39 13.85 -18.30
CA PRO A 93 -2.43 12.95 -18.79
C PRO A 93 -2.39 11.63 -18.03
N ASP A 94 -3.44 10.81 -18.13
CA ASP A 94 -3.42 9.47 -17.52
C ASP A 94 -2.29 8.62 -18.16
N TRP A 95 -1.59 7.83 -17.36
CA TRP A 95 -0.53 6.94 -17.83
C TRP A 95 -1.08 5.58 -18.25
N LEU A 96 -2.22 5.18 -17.71
CA LEU A 96 -2.93 3.98 -18.13
C LEU A 96 -3.95 4.31 -19.21
N PRO A 97 -4.22 3.36 -20.13
CA PRO A 97 -5.31 3.53 -21.08
C PRO A 97 -6.65 3.65 -20.35
N ASP A 98 -7.56 4.45 -20.90
CA ASP A 98 -8.95 4.53 -20.44
C ASP A 98 -9.73 3.29 -20.91
N GLU A 99 -9.37 2.15 -20.32
CA GLU A 99 -9.97 0.86 -20.57
C GLU A 99 -10.55 0.28 -19.29
N PRO A 100 -11.74 -0.34 -19.35
CA PRO A 100 -12.30 -0.99 -18.18
C PRO A 100 -11.38 -2.15 -17.72
N PRO A 101 -11.10 -2.27 -16.41
CA PRO A 101 -10.18 -3.28 -15.90
C PRO A 101 -10.68 -4.72 -16.10
N ASN A 102 -12.00 -4.89 -16.25
CA ASN A 102 -12.61 -6.16 -16.61
C ASN A 102 -13.32 -6.00 -17.95
N ALA A 103 -13.00 -6.88 -18.89
CA ALA A 103 -13.70 -6.95 -20.17
C ALA A 103 -15.20 -7.18 -19.95
N TRP A 104 -16.01 -6.50 -20.74
CA TRP A 104 -17.44 -6.73 -20.78
C TRP A 104 -17.72 -8.15 -21.28
N ARG A 105 -18.47 -8.95 -20.50
CA ARG A 105 -18.93 -10.28 -20.93
C ARG A 105 -20.32 -10.16 -21.55
N GLY A 106 -20.61 -10.97 -22.58
CA GLY A 106 -21.93 -11.04 -23.21
C GLY A 106 -22.22 -10.01 -24.32
N LYS A 107 -21.19 -9.47 -24.99
CA LYS A 107 -21.37 -8.62 -26.18
C LYS A 107 -21.75 -9.51 -27.38
N GLY A 108 -23.06 -9.63 -27.68
CA GLY A 108 -23.51 -10.22 -28.93
C GLY A 108 -23.10 -9.36 -30.14
N ASP A 109 -23.01 -9.97 -31.32
CA ASP A 109 -22.51 -9.36 -32.58
C ASP A 109 -23.22 -8.06 -33.02
N HIS A 110 -24.36 -7.75 -32.41
CA HIS A 110 -25.17 -6.56 -32.71
C HIS A 110 -25.29 -5.56 -31.55
N GLY A 111 -24.47 -5.67 -30.50
CA GLY A 111 -24.44 -4.69 -29.39
C GLY A 111 -25.73 -4.62 -28.56
N GLN A 112 -26.61 -5.62 -28.68
CA GLN A 112 -27.85 -5.73 -27.92
C GLN A 112 -27.68 -6.84 -26.87
N GLY A 113 -27.52 -6.45 -25.61
CA GLY A 113 -27.63 -7.37 -24.48
C GLY A 113 -29.08 -7.87 -24.33
N GLY A 114 -29.26 -9.19 -24.38
CA GLY A 114 -30.41 -9.95 -23.86
C GLY A 114 -31.82 -9.45 -24.16
N LYS A 115 -32.42 -9.81 -25.31
CA LYS A 115 -33.89 -9.85 -25.41
C LYS A 115 -34.42 -11.10 -24.72
N GLY A 116 -34.76 -10.98 -23.43
CA GLY A 116 -35.57 -11.97 -22.74
C GLY A 116 -35.59 -11.76 -21.25
N MET A 117 -36.77 -11.52 -20.68
CA MET A 117 -36.96 -11.37 -19.23
C MET A 117 -36.64 -12.64 -18.40
N MET A 118 -36.15 -13.74 -19.00
CA MET A 118 -35.86 -14.99 -18.28
C MET A 118 -34.73 -15.86 -18.85
N GLY A 119 -33.78 -15.35 -19.66
CA GLY A 119 -32.78 -16.28 -20.24
C GLY A 119 -31.63 -15.73 -21.07
N GLY A 120 -31.19 -14.49 -20.86
CA GLY A 120 -29.97 -13.96 -21.49
C GLY A 120 -28.73 -14.16 -20.62
N VAL A 121 -27.56 -14.37 -21.23
CA VAL A 121 -26.27 -14.23 -20.53
C VAL A 121 -26.21 -12.80 -19.96
N PRO A 122 -25.98 -12.62 -18.64
CA PRO A 122 -26.00 -11.30 -18.02
C PRO A 122 -25.07 -10.34 -18.77
N TYR A 123 -25.63 -9.24 -19.28
CA TYR A 123 -24.87 -8.15 -19.87
C TYR A 123 -24.35 -7.26 -18.75
N GLY A 124 -23.03 -7.12 -18.64
CA GLY A 124 -22.45 -6.30 -17.58
C GLY A 124 -21.06 -6.77 -17.14
N ARG A 125 -20.57 -6.14 -16.08
CA ARG A 125 -19.45 -6.70 -15.33
C ARG A 125 -19.94 -7.93 -14.58
N PRO A 126 -19.16 -9.01 -14.52
CA PRO A 126 -19.52 -10.16 -13.72
C PRO A 126 -19.78 -9.71 -12.28
N MET A 127 -20.92 -10.13 -11.72
CA MET A 127 -21.16 -9.97 -10.29
C MET A 127 -20.13 -10.77 -9.51
N ALA A 128 -19.75 -10.28 -8.34
CA ALA A 128 -18.99 -11.06 -7.38
C ALA A 128 -19.78 -12.35 -7.10
N MET A 129 -19.10 -13.49 -7.16
CA MET A 129 -19.73 -14.78 -6.87
C MET A 129 -19.69 -15.00 -5.35
N MET A 130 -20.68 -15.73 -4.85
CA MET A 130 -20.65 -16.24 -3.48
C MET A 130 -19.45 -17.18 -3.34
N GLY A 131 -18.60 -16.94 -2.34
CA GLY A 131 -17.52 -17.86 -1.98
C GLY A 131 -17.98 -18.90 -0.96
N GLU A 132 -17.18 -19.95 -0.78
CA GLU A 132 -17.35 -20.91 0.32
C GLU A 132 -17.22 -20.21 1.68
N GLU A 133 -17.89 -20.74 2.70
CA GLU A 133 -18.13 -20.07 3.98
C GLU A 133 -17.12 -20.53 5.06
N MET A 134 -16.66 -19.62 5.94
CA MET A 134 -15.63 -19.93 6.97
C MET A 134 -15.98 -19.53 8.43
N ARG A 135 -17.05 -18.76 8.71
CA ARG A 135 -17.32 -18.16 10.03
C ARG A 135 -18.68 -18.49 10.64
N ASP A 136 -19.78 -18.04 10.04
CA ASP A 136 -21.11 -17.90 10.65
C ASP A 136 -22.28 -18.43 9.81
N GLY A 137 -21.99 -19.08 8.69
CA GLY A 137 -22.99 -19.63 7.78
C GLY A 137 -23.56 -18.62 6.78
N LEU A 138 -23.09 -17.36 6.79
CA LEU A 138 -23.54 -16.34 5.84
C LEU A 138 -22.65 -16.36 4.58
N MET A 139 -23.20 -16.91 3.49
CA MET A 139 -22.60 -16.75 2.17
C MET A 139 -22.64 -15.27 1.80
N LEU A 140 -21.46 -14.66 1.61
CA LEU A 140 -21.30 -13.28 1.13
C LEU A 140 -20.58 -13.25 -0.22
N ASP A 141 -20.74 -12.15 -0.94
CA ASP A 141 -19.99 -11.86 -2.16
C ASP A 141 -18.48 -11.88 -1.85
N ALA A 142 -17.72 -12.64 -2.65
CA ALA A 142 -16.28 -12.67 -2.57
C ALA A 142 -15.67 -11.57 -3.46
N MET A 143 -14.82 -10.72 -2.87
CA MET A 143 -14.11 -9.65 -3.57
C MET A 143 -12.60 -9.87 -3.50
N THR A 144 -11.96 -10.01 -4.66
CA THR A 144 -10.50 -10.04 -4.77
C THR A 144 -9.95 -8.62 -4.95
N VAL A 145 -8.99 -8.25 -4.12
CA VAL A 145 -8.33 -6.94 -4.14
C VAL A 145 -6.82 -7.10 -3.95
N THR A 146 -6.06 -6.31 -4.69
CA THR A 146 -4.61 -6.18 -4.49
C THR A 146 -4.31 -4.90 -3.69
N ILE A 147 -3.61 -5.03 -2.57
CA ILE A 147 -3.14 -3.90 -1.75
C ILE A 147 -1.61 -3.83 -1.75
N GLY A 148 -1.06 -2.61 -1.82
CA GLY A 148 0.39 -2.39 -1.95
C GLY A 148 0.79 -2.04 -3.40
N PRO A 149 2.09 -1.89 -3.69
CA PRO A 149 3.26 -1.93 -2.78
C PRO A 149 3.52 -0.60 -2.06
N PHE A 150 2.74 0.44 -2.35
CA PHE A 150 2.92 1.82 -1.85
C PHE A 150 1.97 2.20 -0.70
N LEU A 151 1.20 1.24 -0.17
CA LEU A 151 0.31 1.49 0.95
C LEU A 151 1.12 1.73 2.23
N ARG A 152 0.98 2.93 2.82
CA ARG A 152 1.83 3.40 3.95
C ARG A 152 1.77 2.53 5.21
N THR A 153 0.68 1.79 5.40
CA THR A 153 0.50 0.88 6.54
C THR A 153 1.12 -0.49 6.31
N LEU A 154 1.46 -0.82 5.06
CA LEU A 154 2.19 -2.04 4.73
C LEU A 154 3.71 -1.80 4.75
N PRO A 155 4.49 -2.86 5.04
CA PRO A 155 5.93 -2.86 4.79
C PRO A 155 6.25 -2.46 3.33
N PRO A 156 7.30 -1.64 3.09
CA PRO A 156 7.64 -1.20 1.73
C PRO A 156 7.85 -2.35 0.75
N GLY A 157 7.26 -2.22 -0.44
CA GLY A 157 7.36 -3.21 -1.51
C GLY A 157 6.40 -4.38 -1.38
N LEU A 158 5.77 -4.61 -0.22
CA LEU A 158 4.85 -5.73 -0.07
C LEU A 158 3.53 -5.43 -0.79
N SER A 159 3.13 -6.33 -1.69
CA SER A 159 1.80 -6.35 -2.29
C SER A 159 1.13 -7.69 -1.98
N LEU A 160 -0.10 -7.62 -1.49
CA LEU A 160 -0.92 -8.78 -1.19
C LEU A 160 -2.17 -8.77 -2.06
N GLU A 161 -2.45 -9.89 -2.69
CA GLU A 161 -3.76 -10.18 -3.27
C GLU A 161 -4.58 -10.91 -2.23
N LEU A 162 -5.77 -10.40 -1.95
CA LEU A 162 -6.65 -10.86 -0.89
C LEU A 162 -8.04 -11.10 -1.47
N THR A 163 -8.62 -12.26 -1.16
CA THR A 163 -10.04 -12.52 -1.39
C THR A 163 -10.78 -12.31 -0.08
N LEU A 164 -11.69 -11.34 -0.06
CA LEU A 164 -12.45 -10.93 1.12
C LEU A 164 -13.92 -11.34 0.98
N GLN A 165 -14.51 -11.81 2.07
CA GLN A 165 -15.96 -11.91 2.24
C GLN A 165 -16.36 -11.11 3.47
N GLY A 166 -17.05 -9.99 3.24
CA GLY A 166 -17.19 -8.97 4.29
C GLY A 166 -15.82 -8.47 4.73
N ASP A 167 -15.50 -8.63 6.01
CA ASP A 167 -14.20 -8.29 6.59
C ASP A 167 -13.27 -9.50 6.77
N VAL A 168 -13.69 -10.72 6.42
CA VAL A 168 -12.88 -11.93 6.61
C VAL A 168 -12.04 -12.22 5.36
N ILE A 169 -10.76 -12.52 5.55
CA ILE A 169 -9.87 -12.99 4.50
C ILE A 169 -10.12 -14.47 4.24
N GLN A 170 -10.57 -14.79 3.03
CA GLN A 170 -10.76 -16.15 2.55
C GLN A 170 -9.47 -16.74 1.99
N GLN A 171 -8.73 -15.93 1.22
CA GLN A 171 -7.48 -16.32 0.60
C GLN A 171 -6.52 -15.14 0.61
N ALA A 172 -5.23 -15.43 0.74
CA ALA A 172 -4.17 -14.44 0.64
C ALA A 172 -3.05 -15.00 -0.24
N ARG A 173 -2.50 -14.16 -1.11
CA ARG A 173 -1.33 -14.46 -1.95
C ARG A 173 -0.38 -13.27 -1.94
N VAL A 174 0.92 -13.54 -1.97
CA VAL A 174 1.94 -12.50 -2.11
C VAL A 174 2.12 -12.20 -3.60
N ALA A 175 1.60 -11.04 -4.04
CA ALA A 175 1.77 -10.59 -5.42
C ALA A 175 3.19 -10.05 -5.64
N THR A 176 3.73 -9.28 -4.68
CA THR A 176 5.15 -8.88 -4.67
C THR A 176 5.68 -8.91 -3.24
N PRO A 177 6.87 -9.49 -3.00
CA PRO A 177 7.44 -9.58 -1.65
C PRO A 177 7.87 -8.20 -1.16
N ALA A 178 8.02 -8.03 0.16
CA ALA A 178 8.61 -6.81 0.72
C ALA A 178 10.04 -6.58 0.17
N TYR A 179 10.50 -5.33 0.14
CA TYR A 179 11.88 -5.04 -0.28
C TYR A 179 12.89 -5.75 0.64
N SER A 180 13.80 -6.52 0.05
CA SER A 180 14.87 -7.27 0.72
C SER A 180 16.03 -6.37 1.16
N ALA A 181 15.71 -5.23 1.74
CA ALA A 181 16.66 -4.37 2.42
C ALA A 181 15.86 -3.26 3.08
N SER A 182 15.99 -3.13 4.38
CA SER A 182 16.07 -1.77 4.90
C SER A 182 17.43 -1.59 5.56
N GLY A 183 17.92 -2.52 6.39
CA GLY A 183 19.19 -2.34 7.10
C GLY A 183 19.23 -1.01 7.88
N ILE A 184 18.08 -0.35 8.02
CA ILE A 184 17.97 0.98 8.59
C ILE A 184 17.78 0.74 10.07
N ALA A 185 18.67 1.31 10.88
CA ALA A 185 18.52 1.35 12.34
C ALA A 185 17.14 1.89 12.78
N SER A 186 16.43 2.57 11.88
CA SER A 186 15.10 3.12 12.11
C SER A 186 13.92 2.15 11.92
N GLU A 187 14.14 0.93 11.41
CA GLU A 187 13.06 -0.04 11.10
C GLU A 187 12.12 -0.30 12.29
N PRO A 188 12.60 -0.49 13.55
CA PRO A 188 11.69 -0.67 14.69
C PRO A 188 10.68 0.47 14.82
N LEU A 189 11.10 1.72 14.64
CA LEU A 189 10.20 2.86 14.72
C LEU A 189 9.27 3.00 13.49
N LEU A 190 9.72 2.58 12.30
CA LEU A 190 8.86 2.53 11.12
C LEU A 190 7.77 1.46 11.24
N ARG A 191 8.11 0.29 11.81
CA ARG A 191 7.14 -0.74 12.21
C ARG A 191 6.15 -0.22 13.24
N ALA A 192 6.62 0.41 14.32
CA ALA A 192 5.74 1.03 15.32
C ALA A 192 4.79 2.05 14.67
N ALA A 193 5.30 2.87 13.75
CA ALA A 193 4.49 3.86 13.04
C ALA A 193 3.36 3.23 12.21
N ARG A 194 3.62 2.11 11.52
CA ARG A 194 2.60 1.38 10.74
C ARG A 194 1.46 0.87 11.64
N ILE A 195 1.81 0.23 12.76
CA ILE A 195 0.81 -0.28 13.72
C ILE A 195 0.03 0.88 14.36
N LEU A 196 0.70 1.94 14.80
CA LEU A 196 0.04 3.10 15.41
C LEU A 196 -0.93 3.79 14.44
N GLU A 197 -0.62 3.84 13.15
CA GLU A 197 -1.54 4.35 12.13
C GLU A 197 -2.81 3.49 12.05
N LEU A 198 -2.66 2.16 12.01
CA LEU A 198 -3.78 1.21 11.97
C LEU A 198 -4.65 1.23 13.23
N LEU A 199 -4.05 1.54 14.39
CA LEU A 199 -4.77 1.74 15.65
C LEU A 199 -5.46 3.10 15.76
N GLY A 200 -5.46 3.94 14.70
CA GLY A 200 -6.08 5.26 14.72
C GLY A 200 -5.30 6.30 15.54
N LEU A 201 -3.98 6.13 15.68
CA LEU A 201 -3.07 7.04 16.41
C LEU A 201 -2.09 7.75 15.44
N PRO A 202 -2.57 8.50 14.44
CA PRO A 202 -1.73 9.06 13.37
C PRO A 202 -0.67 10.04 13.87
N ASP A 203 -0.95 10.78 14.96
CA ASP A 203 0.03 11.68 15.56
C ASP A 203 1.23 10.94 16.16
N LEU A 204 0.99 9.79 16.80
CA LEU A 204 2.06 8.95 17.33
C LEU A 204 2.80 8.24 16.20
N ALA A 205 2.09 7.81 15.16
CA ALA A 205 2.71 7.26 13.95
C ALA A 205 3.63 8.28 13.28
N ARG A 206 3.19 9.54 13.13
CA ARG A 206 3.98 10.66 12.62
C ARG A 206 5.21 10.91 13.48
N ARG A 207 5.05 10.96 14.80
CA ARG A 207 6.16 11.13 15.75
C ARG A 207 7.20 10.01 15.61
N ALA A 208 6.76 8.76 15.56
CA ALA A 208 7.64 7.60 15.33
C ALA A 208 8.44 7.71 14.01
N ARG A 209 7.80 8.14 12.90
CA ARG A 209 8.48 8.38 11.61
C ARG A 209 9.51 9.51 11.68
N ILE A 210 9.24 10.56 12.46
CA ILE A 210 10.19 11.66 12.65
C ILE A 210 11.40 11.18 13.45
N SER A 211 11.18 10.47 14.56
CA SER A 211 12.26 9.95 15.40
C SER A 211 13.10 8.90 14.66
N ALA A 212 12.45 8.05 13.85
CA ALA A 212 13.09 7.15 12.89
C ALA A 212 14.05 7.90 11.95
N ALA A 213 13.60 9.02 11.37
CA ALA A 213 14.39 9.78 10.42
C ALA A 213 15.54 10.59 11.04
N ARG A 214 15.50 10.86 12.34
CA ARG A 214 16.60 11.54 13.06
C ARG A 214 17.62 10.57 13.62
N GLY A 215 17.20 9.34 13.89
CA GLY A 215 17.99 8.40 14.70
C GLY A 215 17.83 8.62 16.21
N ASP A 216 17.14 9.68 16.64
CA ASP A 216 17.01 10.06 18.05
C ASP A 216 16.09 9.12 18.86
N ASP A 217 16.49 8.85 20.11
CA ASP A 217 15.63 8.19 21.07
C ASP A 217 14.51 9.13 21.52
N ASP A 218 13.28 8.64 21.42
CA ASP A 218 12.09 9.37 21.84
C ASP A 218 11.45 8.65 23.02
N GLU A 219 12.03 8.82 24.20
CA GLU A 219 11.55 8.19 25.45
C GLU A 219 10.07 8.52 25.71
N GLY A 220 9.61 9.70 25.30
CA GLY A 220 8.22 10.11 25.45
C GLY A 220 7.26 9.39 24.50
N LEU A 221 7.73 8.77 23.42
CA LEU A 221 6.89 8.02 22.48
C LEU A 221 6.29 6.77 23.14
N VAL A 222 7.11 5.99 23.86
CA VAL A 222 6.67 4.79 24.59
C VAL A 222 5.60 5.16 25.61
N ALA A 223 5.87 6.18 26.43
CA ALA A 223 4.94 6.66 27.44
C ALA A 223 3.63 7.17 26.82
N ALA A 224 3.71 7.91 25.70
CA ALA A 224 2.53 8.41 25.00
C ALA A 224 1.68 7.28 24.39
N ALA A 225 2.32 6.28 23.76
CA ALA A 225 1.63 5.13 23.20
C ALA A 225 0.89 4.33 24.28
N ARG A 226 1.51 4.13 25.45
CA ARG A 226 0.88 3.48 26.61
C ARG A 226 -0.31 4.26 27.14
N ARG A 227 -0.16 5.57 27.35
CA ARG A 227 -1.25 6.44 27.84
C ARG A 227 -2.43 6.49 26.87
N ARG A 228 -2.18 6.36 25.58
CA ARG A 228 -3.21 6.26 24.54
C ARG A 228 -3.79 4.85 24.38
N GLY A 229 -3.36 3.88 25.18
CA GLY A 229 -3.89 2.52 25.16
C GLY A 229 -3.45 1.69 23.96
N ALA A 230 -2.40 2.07 23.22
CA ALA A 230 -2.00 1.39 21.98
C ALA A 230 -1.75 -0.13 22.17
N LEU A 231 -1.14 -0.52 23.30
CA LEU A 231 -0.91 -1.93 23.61
C LEU A 231 -2.19 -2.65 24.11
N LEU A 232 -3.11 -1.91 24.73
CA LEU A 232 -4.38 -2.44 25.25
C LEU A 232 -5.44 -2.59 24.17
N ALA A 233 -5.35 -1.81 23.09
CA ALA A 233 -6.26 -1.85 21.95
C ALA A 233 -6.10 -3.10 21.09
N LEU A 234 -4.97 -3.81 21.21
CA LEU A 234 -4.74 -5.07 20.50
C LEU A 234 -5.48 -6.21 21.21
N PRO A 235 -6.35 -6.98 20.54
CA PRO A 235 -7.05 -8.09 21.16
C PRO A 235 -6.09 -9.24 21.52
N ALA A 236 -6.59 -10.21 22.31
CA ALA A 236 -5.75 -11.24 22.94
C ALA A 236 -5.10 -12.21 21.92
N ASP A 237 -5.79 -12.49 20.82
CA ASP A 237 -5.32 -13.28 19.67
C ASP A 237 -4.19 -12.60 18.87
N LEU A 238 -3.98 -11.29 19.10
CA LEU A 238 -2.85 -10.50 18.56
C LEU A 238 -1.77 -10.22 19.62
N ALA A 239 -1.59 -11.12 20.59
CA ALA A 239 -0.52 -11.00 21.60
C ALA A 239 0.89 -10.91 20.97
N ASP A 240 1.11 -11.59 19.84
CA ASP A 240 2.37 -11.52 19.08
C ASP A 240 2.61 -10.11 18.49
N VAL A 241 1.56 -9.51 17.92
CA VAL A 241 1.60 -8.12 17.42
C VAL A 241 1.86 -7.15 18.57
N ARG A 242 1.25 -7.38 19.73
CA ARG A 242 1.47 -6.55 20.94
C ARG A 242 2.93 -6.62 21.40
N ALA A 243 3.52 -7.82 21.43
CA ALA A 243 4.92 -8.00 21.77
C ALA A 243 5.85 -7.31 20.75
N ARG A 244 5.57 -7.45 19.44
CA ARG A 244 6.32 -6.75 18.39
C ARG A 244 6.18 -5.23 18.49
N LEU A 245 5.02 -4.70 18.85
CA LEU A 245 4.80 -3.26 19.06
C LEU A 245 5.60 -2.74 20.27
N ASP A 246 5.57 -3.42 21.42
CA ASP A 246 6.34 -2.98 22.60
C ASP A 246 7.85 -3.03 22.30
N ALA A 247 8.34 -4.10 21.64
CA ALA A 247 9.72 -4.19 21.19
C ALA A 247 10.08 -3.06 20.21
N ALA A 248 9.21 -2.79 19.23
CA ALA A 248 9.38 -1.74 18.23
C ALA A 248 9.49 -0.34 18.85
N LEU A 249 8.61 -0.01 19.80
CA LEU A 249 8.61 1.26 20.53
C LEU A 249 9.88 1.44 21.37
N ARG A 250 10.45 0.34 21.89
CA ARG A 250 11.70 0.31 22.64
C ARG A 250 12.95 0.13 21.77
N ARG A 251 12.80 0.11 20.44
CA ARG A 251 13.88 -0.16 19.48
C ARG A 251 14.60 -1.50 19.70
N GLY A 252 13.91 -2.47 20.31
CA GLY A 252 14.41 -3.82 20.55
C GLY A 252 14.19 -4.76 19.36
N ALA A 253 14.82 -5.93 19.44
CA ALA A 253 14.57 -7.03 18.51
C ALA A 253 13.11 -7.50 18.64
N ALA A 254 12.45 -7.72 17.50
CA ALA A 254 11.13 -8.34 17.51
C ALA A 254 11.26 -9.84 17.82
N PRO A 255 10.27 -10.43 18.50
CA PRO A 255 10.15 -11.87 18.59
C PRO A 255 10.13 -12.52 17.20
N ASP A 256 10.90 -13.60 17.03
CA ASP A 256 10.92 -14.38 15.79
C ASP A 256 9.54 -15.02 15.54
N PRO A 257 8.91 -14.82 14.36
CA PRO A 257 7.65 -15.48 14.04
C PRO A 257 7.73 -16.99 13.78
N GLY A 258 8.93 -17.57 13.70
CA GLY A 258 9.15 -18.95 13.25
C GLY A 258 9.18 -19.05 11.73
N GLU A 259 9.01 -20.27 11.19
CA GLU A 259 9.13 -20.58 9.75
C GLU A 259 7.80 -20.59 8.98
N GLU A 260 6.66 -20.49 9.68
CA GLU A 260 5.35 -20.53 9.04
C GLU A 260 5.14 -19.37 8.05
N CYS A 261 4.51 -19.71 6.92
CA CYS A 261 4.20 -18.76 5.87
C CYS A 261 3.16 -17.73 6.37
N LEU A 262 3.36 -16.45 6.01
CA LEU A 262 2.49 -15.37 6.41
C LEU A 262 1.06 -15.58 5.91
N VAL A 263 0.91 -15.94 4.63
CA VAL A 263 -0.42 -16.01 3.99
C VAL A 263 -1.30 -17.10 4.58
N ASP A 264 -0.70 -18.21 5.02
CA ASP A 264 -1.40 -19.31 5.70
C ASP A 264 -2.03 -18.84 7.02
N ARG A 265 -1.41 -17.84 7.67
CA ARG A 265 -1.92 -17.24 8.91
C ARG A 265 -2.97 -16.16 8.67
N LEU A 266 -3.17 -15.69 7.44
CA LEU A 266 -4.13 -14.62 7.13
C LEU A 266 -5.53 -15.17 6.84
N ALA A 267 -5.64 -16.38 6.30
CA ALA A 267 -6.93 -17.01 6.05
C ALA A 267 -7.74 -17.15 7.35
N GLY A 268 -9.02 -16.78 7.31
CA GLY A 268 -9.92 -16.75 8.46
C GLY A 268 -9.75 -15.53 9.39
N MET A 269 -8.74 -14.68 9.19
CA MET A 269 -8.60 -13.46 9.98
C MET A 269 -9.53 -12.36 9.47
N GLU A 270 -10.03 -11.54 10.40
CA GLU A 270 -10.60 -10.24 10.07
C GLU A 270 -9.52 -9.30 9.48
N TRP A 271 -9.93 -8.49 8.52
CA TRP A 271 -9.13 -7.54 7.76
C TRP A 271 -8.23 -6.69 8.65
N GLN A 272 -8.80 -6.12 9.71
CA GLN A 272 -8.08 -5.24 10.61
C GLN A 272 -6.98 -5.99 11.37
N SER A 273 -7.28 -7.21 11.84
CA SER A 273 -6.33 -8.06 12.55
C SER A 273 -5.21 -8.55 11.62
N ALA A 274 -5.55 -8.89 10.39
CA ALA A 274 -4.60 -9.26 9.35
C ALA A 274 -3.65 -8.10 9.03
N LEU A 275 -4.18 -6.89 8.80
CA LEU A 275 -3.35 -5.71 8.53
C LEU A 275 -2.41 -5.40 9.71
N LEU A 276 -2.88 -5.48 10.94
CA LEU A 276 -2.05 -5.30 12.14
C LEU A 276 -0.92 -6.34 12.21
N ARG A 277 -1.21 -7.60 11.88
CA ARG A 277 -0.22 -8.67 11.83
C ARG A 277 0.82 -8.43 10.75
N VAL A 278 0.41 -8.13 9.51
CA VAL A 278 1.32 -7.82 8.39
C VAL A 278 2.19 -6.58 8.70
N ALA A 279 1.58 -5.51 9.22
CA ALA A 279 2.28 -4.28 9.61
C ALA A 279 3.30 -4.50 10.73
N SER A 280 3.15 -5.56 11.53
CA SER A 280 4.03 -5.89 12.64
C SER A 280 5.36 -6.53 12.25
N PHE A 281 5.57 -6.83 10.97
CA PHE A 281 6.83 -7.40 10.49
C PHE A 281 7.72 -6.34 9.83
N ASP A 282 9.03 -6.50 9.99
CA ASP A 282 10.03 -5.81 9.17
C ASP A 282 10.18 -6.49 7.79
N PRO A 283 10.68 -5.75 6.78
CA PRO A 283 10.82 -6.29 5.42
C PRO A 283 11.72 -7.53 5.33
N ALA A 284 12.78 -7.63 6.15
CA ALA A 284 13.68 -8.78 6.14
C ALA A 284 12.98 -10.05 6.62
N THR A 285 12.23 -9.96 7.71
CA THR A 285 11.39 -11.07 8.20
C THR A 285 10.37 -11.48 7.15
N LEU A 286 9.71 -10.52 6.49
CA LEU A 286 8.72 -10.81 5.45
C LEU A 286 9.31 -11.44 4.20
N SER A 287 10.52 -11.05 3.79
CA SER A 287 11.17 -11.73 2.66
C SER A 287 11.43 -13.21 2.91
N ARG A 288 11.46 -13.65 4.18
CA ARG A 288 11.62 -15.05 4.57
C ARG A 288 10.29 -15.80 4.67
N ILE A 289 9.28 -15.18 5.30
CA ILE A 289 8.00 -15.85 5.59
C ILE A 289 6.89 -15.55 4.57
N ALA A 290 7.11 -14.64 3.62
CA ALA A 290 6.15 -14.24 2.62
C ALA A 290 6.84 -14.08 1.25
N PRO A 291 7.44 -15.16 0.71
CA PRO A 291 8.01 -15.13 -0.64
C PRO A 291 6.91 -14.86 -1.67
N ALA A 292 7.31 -14.37 -2.87
CA ALA A 292 6.38 -14.26 -3.98
C ALA A 292 5.76 -15.64 -4.28
N ALA A 293 4.48 -15.68 -4.62
CA ALA A 293 3.90 -16.91 -5.15
C ALA A 293 4.63 -17.30 -6.44
N GLU A 294 4.94 -18.58 -6.61
CA GLU A 294 5.39 -19.07 -7.91
C GLU A 294 4.26 -18.84 -8.93
N PRO A 295 4.57 -18.37 -10.15
CA PRO A 295 3.55 -18.23 -11.18
C PRO A 295 2.91 -19.59 -11.43
N GLU A 296 1.56 -19.64 -11.45
CA GLU A 296 0.88 -20.88 -11.83
C GLU A 296 1.29 -21.23 -13.28
N GLU A 297 1.76 -22.47 -13.48
CA GLU A 297 2.13 -23.02 -14.80
C GLU A 297 0.92 -22.93 -15.75
N GLY A 298 0.79 -21.81 -16.48
CA GLY A 298 -0.36 -21.57 -17.36
C GLY A 298 -0.54 -20.12 -17.84
N GLU A 299 0.10 -19.12 -17.21
CA GLU A 299 -0.01 -17.72 -17.67
C GLU A 299 1.00 -17.35 -18.77
N GLU A 300 2.02 -18.17 -19.05
CA GLU A 300 3.00 -17.90 -20.11
C GLU A 300 2.40 -17.97 -21.54
N GLU A 301 1.23 -18.59 -21.73
CA GLU A 301 0.66 -18.78 -23.08
C GLU A 301 -0.18 -17.59 -23.59
N LYS A 302 -0.32 -16.50 -22.84
CA LYS A 302 -1.10 -15.31 -23.25
C LYS A 302 -0.30 -14.02 -23.45
N ALA A 303 1.03 -14.07 -23.33
CA ALA A 303 1.90 -12.90 -23.49
C ALA A 303 2.83 -13.00 -24.72
N ALA A 304 2.33 -13.57 -25.82
CA ALA A 304 2.98 -13.55 -27.14
C ALA A 304 2.09 -12.84 -28.18
#